data_AF-A0A9W6F597-F1
#
_entry.id   AF-A0A9W6F597-F1
#
_cell.length_a   1.000
_cell.length_b   1.000
_cell.length_c   1.000
_cell.angle_alpha   90.00
_cell.angle_beta   90.00
_cell.angle_gamma   90.00
#
_symmetry.space_group_name_H-M   'P 1'
#
loop_
_entity.id
_entity.type
_entity.pdbx_description
1 polymer ?
#
loop_
_entity_poly.entity_id
_entity_poly.type
_entity_poly.pdbx_seq_one_letter_code
_entity_poly.pdbx_strand_id
1 'polypeptide(L)'
;MLRFQCVPWPRNPSSRSPAWLRQFARRLHPRRTGITSSMSSTPNASPSASPGDAAAEGTQPGFSSLALLPPGTLSAAYTDVCGGPWPGPEQLPVVYHPSYNISFFGVEKLHPFDSCKFGKVLTALKKQGVLREGQTVLPREASLEVLADVHTQDYLHRIHHHNFTIVQVTELAALSLIPNKLLQWRVVWPMKLHVGGTILATGLALERGWAINLGGGMHHASASHGMGWCPFDDLVLAIRRVRRAAGRRLVVLLIDLDAHQGNGVERDKLQLPVEDLHILDAYNARIFPHDDEAKPAIDIALELRSGAGDDEVLGRLRAALAVAAATLPRPDLVMYNAGTDVLAGDPLGRLDMSAAGVVERDEMVWAWARNVARAPVVMTLSGGYTKQSANVIAESIRNLFEKFDLAGTGTGTGTGAQA
;
A
#
# COMPACT_ATOMS: atom_id res chain seq x y z
N MET A 1 2.76 -25.94 -22.71
CA MET A 1 2.24 -25.31 -21.49
C MET A 1 2.89 -25.99 -20.29
N LEU A 2 3.97 -25.42 -19.76
CA LEU A 2 4.60 -25.92 -18.52
C LEU A 2 3.89 -25.25 -17.34
N ARG A 3 3.17 -26.05 -16.55
CA ARG A 3 2.60 -25.62 -15.26
C ARG A 3 3.74 -25.61 -14.24
N PHE A 4 4.11 -24.44 -13.74
CA PHE A 4 4.95 -24.34 -12.56
C PHE A 4 4.03 -24.44 -11.33
N GLN A 5 4.12 -25.57 -10.63
CA GLN A 5 3.61 -25.71 -9.27
C GLN A 5 4.65 -25.14 -8.32
N CYS A 6 4.26 -24.24 -7.42
CA CYS A 6 5.07 -23.86 -6.27
C CYS A 6 5.33 -25.12 -5.43
N VAL A 7 6.59 -25.53 -5.34
CA VAL A 7 7.02 -26.63 -4.47
C VAL A 7 7.36 -26.01 -3.10
N PRO A 8 6.71 -26.41 -2.00
CA PRO A 8 7.16 -26.01 -0.67
C PRO A 8 8.45 -26.76 -0.34
N TRP A 9 9.54 -26.04 -0.02
CA TRP A 9 10.81 -26.63 0.36
C TRP A 9 11.07 -26.52 1.88
N PRO A 10 11.65 -27.54 2.54
CA PRO A 10 11.75 -27.58 3.98
C PRO A 10 12.73 -26.55 4.54
N ARG A 11 12.38 -26.00 5.72
CA ARG A 11 13.29 -25.19 6.54
C ARG A 11 14.31 -26.11 7.24
N ASN A 12 15.58 -25.70 7.15
CA ASN A 12 16.70 -25.96 8.07
C ASN A 12 17.59 -27.21 7.85
N PRO A 13 18.93 -27.06 7.78
CA PRO A 13 19.88 -28.16 7.93
C PRO A 13 20.51 -28.11 9.34
N SER A 14 20.08 -28.98 10.24
CA SER A 14 20.94 -29.37 11.36
C SER A 14 20.66 -30.81 11.79
N SER A 15 21.75 -31.46 12.16
CA SER A 15 21.92 -32.90 12.29
C SER A 15 21.42 -33.43 13.64
N ARG A 16 20.62 -34.51 13.58
CA ARG A 16 20.70 -35.76 14.36
C ARG A 16 19.33 -36.47 14.38
N SER A 17 19.37 -37.77 14.11
CA SER A 17 18.24 -38.71 14.06
C SER A 17 18.02 -39.41 15.43
N PRO A 18 17.05 -40.33 15.59
CA PRO A 18 15.68 -39.99 15.99
C PRO A 18 15.14 -40.84 17.15
N ALA A 19 14.29 -40.28 18.00
CA ALA A 19 13.40 -41.07 18.85
C ALA A 19 12.17 -40.23 19.14
N TRP A 20 11.04 -40.55 18.50
CA TRP A 20 9.65 -40.38 18.99
C TRP A 20 8.70 -40.63 17.81
N LEU A 21 8.47 -41.92 17.54
CA LEU A 21 7.53 -42.44 16.56
C LEU A 21 6.78 -43.60 17.21
N ARG A 22 5.73 -43.27 17.98
CA ARG A 22 4.64 -44.17 18.41
C ARG A 22 3.45 -43.27 18.76
N GLN A 23 2.18 -43.55 18.48
CA GLN A 23 1.50 -44.40 17.51
C GLN A 23 0.04 -43.93 17.64
N PHE A 24 -0.59 -43.66 16.52
CA PHE A 24 -2.01 -43.35 16.37
C PHE A 24 -2.85 -44.59 16.73
N ALA A 25 -3.98 -44.45 17.45
CA ALA A 25 -5.26 -45.13 17.17
C ALA A 25 -6.33 -45.08 18.30
N ARG A 26 -7.53 -44.59 17.92
CA ARG A 26 -8.91 -45.07 18.27
C ARG A 26 -9.46 -44.69 19.67
N ARG A 27 -10.74 -44.34 19.89
CA ARG A 27 -12.00 -44.33 19.10
C ARG A 27 -13.09 -43.54 19.88
N LEU A 28 -13.89 -42.79 19.13
CA LEU A 28 -15.35 -42.56 19.19
C LEU A 28 -16.15 -42.90 20.48
N HIS A 29 -16.96 -41.94 20.97
CA HIS A 29 -18.43 -42.05 21.03
C HIS A 29 -19.15 -40.70 21.23
N PRO A 30 -20.42 -40.57 20.76
CA PRO A 30 -21.16 -39.30 20.69
C PRO A 30 -22.10 -39.10 21.88
N ARG A 31 -22.47 -37.85 22.17
CA ARG A 31 -23.72 -37.53 22.91
C ARG A 31 -24.46 -36.35 22.29
N ARG A 32 -25.67 -36.69 21.79
CA ARG A 32 -26.93 -35.91 21.71
C ARG A 32 -27.22 -35.21 23.07
N THR A 33 -27.98 -34.13 23.23
CA THR A 33 -29.15 -33.52 22.55
C THR A 33 -29.46 -32.21 23.29
N GLY A 34 -30.15 -31.25 22.67
CA GLY A 34 -30.80 -30.16 23.41
C GLY A 34 -31.25 -28.98 22.57
N ILE A 35 -32.21 -29.20 21.66
CA ILE A 35 -33.00 -28.14 21.02
C ILE A 35 -34.10 -27.73 21.99
N THR A 36 -34.22 -26.44 22.32
CA THR A 36 -35.51 -25.84 22.66
C THR A 36 -35.62 -24.47 22.00
N SER A 37 -36.73 -24.30 21.27
CA SER A 37 -37.21 -23.09 20.64
C SER A 37 -37.99 -22.25 21.65
N SER A 38 -37.87 -20.93 21.61
CA SER A 38 -39.00 -20.06 21.91
C SER A 38 -38.97 -18.84 20.98
N MET A 39 -40.05 -18.73 20.21
CA MET A 39 -40.45 -17.52 19.49
C MET A 39 -40.96 -16.51 20.51
N SER A 40 -40.60 -15.24 20.36
CA SER A 40 -41.46 -14.14 20.79
C SER A 40 -41.30 -12.93 19.87
N SER A 41 -42.46 -12.44 19.48
CA SER A 41 -42.80 -11.38 18.54
C SER A 41 -42.26 -9.98 18.86
N THR A 42 -42.21 -9.18 17.80
CA THR A 42 -41.92 -7.73 17.70
C THR A 42 -42.91 -6.87 18.53
N PRO A 43 -42.63 -5.55 18.72
CA PRO A 43 -43.01 -4.57 17.69
C PRO A 43 -41.97 -3.46 17.41
N ASN A 44 -42.11 -2.93 16.19
CA ASN A 44 -41.56 -1.69 15.65
C ASN A 44 -41.58 -0.51 16.61
N ALA A 45 -40.50 0.29 16.59
CA ALA A 45 -40.56 1.72 16.87
C ALA A 45 -39.52 2.43 15.99
N SER A 46 -40.01 3.02 14.90
CA SER A 46 -39.29 4.05 14.14
C SER A 46 -39.44 5.38 14.86
N PRO A 47 -38.39 6.21 14.99
CA PRO A 47 -38.55 7.64 15.11
C PRO A 47 -38.29 8.29 13.75
N SER A 48 -39.34 8.95 13.26
CA SER A 48 -39.30 9.97 12.22
C SER A 48 -38.32 11.10 12.61
N ALA A 49 -37.34 11.37 11.76
CA ALA A 49 -36.59 12.62 11.79
C ALA A 49 -37.04 13.49 10.61
N SER A 50 -37.62 14.64 10.92
CA SER A 50 -37.98 15.69 9.96
C SER A 50 -36.73 16.33 9.34
N PRO A 51 -36.79 16.82 8.09
CA PRO A 51 -35.66 17.45 7.43
C PRO A 51 -35.57 18.91 7.87
N GLY A 52 -34.50 19.25 8.58
CA GLY A 52 -34.21 20.60 9.01
C GLY A 52 -32.72 20.72 9.25
N ASP A 53 -31.99 20.99 8.17
CA ASP A 53 -30.93 21.99 8.11
C ASP A 53 -30.31 21.93 6.72
N ALA A 54 -30.66 22.94 5.90
CA ALA A 54 -29.95 23.24 4.69
C ALA A 54 -28.51 23.58 5.08
N ALA A 55 -27.60 22.63 4.90
CA ALA A 55 -26.18 22.88 4.99
C ALA A 55 -25.85 23.94 3.92
N ALA A 56 -25.45 25.12 4.37
CA ALA A 56 -24.84 26.11 3.51
C ALA A 56 -23.73 25.42 2.69
N GLU A 57 -23.76 25.61 1.37
CA GLU A 57 -22.69 25.20 0.45
C GLU A 57 -21.42 26.00 0.78
N GLY A 58 -20.76 25.64 1.87
CA GLY A 58 -19.39 26.02 2.14
C GLY A 58 -18.49 25.20 1.21
N THR A 59 -17.66 25.88 0.43
CA THR A 59 -16.62 25.25 -0.39
C THR A 59 -15.84 24.28 0.49
N GLN A 60 -15.90 22.98 0.16
CA GLN A 60 -15.24 21.96 0.97
C GLN A 60 -13.73 22.24 1.02
N PRO A 61 -13.09 22.21 2.20
CA PRO A 61 -11.67 22.50 2.35
C PRO A 61 -10.82 21.58 1.46
N GLY A 62 -9.88 22.16 0.72
CA GLY A 62 -8.90 21.42 -0.07
C GLY A 62 -7.90 20.67 0.81
N PHE A 63 -7.15 19.74 0.22
CA PHE A 63 -6.15 18.96 0.97
C PHE A 63 -5.12 19.84 1.68
N SER A 64 -4.75 21.00 1.14
CA SER A 64 -3.81 21.93 1.78
C SER A 64 -4.20 22.32 3.20
N SER A 65 -5.50 22.43 3.52
CA SER A 65 -5.97 22.70 4.88
C SER A 65 -5.89 21.51 5.84
N LEU A 66 -5.57 20.31 5.33
CA LEU A 66 -5.32 19.10 6.11
C LEU A 66 -3.83 18.94 6.45
N ALA A 67 -2.96 19.85 6.00
CA ALA A 67 -1.56 19.87 6.41
C ALA A 67 -1.46 19.96 7.95
N LEU A 68 -0.61 19.12 8.53
CA LEU A 68 -0.37 19.06 9.97
C LEU A 68 0.86 19.85 10.40
N LEU A 69 1.75 20.17 9.46
CA LEU A 69 2.98 20.92 9.70
C LEU A 69 3.05 22.10 8.72
N PRO A 70 3.62 23.24 9.15
CA PRO A 70 3.93 24.33 8.23
C PRO A 70 4.92 23.87 7.13
N PRO A 71 4.84 24.43 5.91
CA PRO A 71 5.80 24.14 4.85
C PRO A 71 7.25 24.38 5.28
N GLY A 72 8.15 23.44 4.96
CA GLY A 72 9.58 23.52 5.25
C GLY A 72 10.01 23.03 6.63
N THR A 73 9.06 22.68 7.50
CA THR A 73 9.34 22.13 8.86
C THR A 73 10.25 20.91 8.81
N LEU A 74 10.06 20.04 7.82
CA LEU A 74 10.77 18.77 7.67
C LEU A 74 12.06 18.88 6.86
N SER A 75 12.36 20.06 6.28
CA SER A 75 13.49 20.25 5.36
C SER A 75 14.82 19.75 5.92
N ALA A 76 15.11 19.99 7.20
CA ALA A 76 16.38 19.58 7.81
C ALA A 76 16.45 18.05 8.05
N ALA A 77 15.34 17.45 8.47
CA ALA A 77 15.25 16.03 8.85
C ALA A 77 15.16 15.07 7.65
N TYR A 78 15.05 15.61 6.43
CA TYR A 78 14.86 14.86 5.19
C TYR A 78 15.95 15.10 4.14
N THR A 79 17.05 15.77 4.51
CA THR A 79 18.19 16.04 3.61
C THR A 79 18.87 14.76 3.09
N ASP A 80 18.72 13.66 3.81
CA ASP A 80 19.24 12.33 3.46
C ASP A 80 18.41 11.64 2.36
N VAL A 81 17.10 11.91 2.29
CA VAL A 81 16.15 11.28 1.35
C VAL A 81 15.62 12.23 0.26
N CYS A 82 15.86 13.54 0.37
CA CYS A 82 15.49 14.52 -0.66
C CYS A 82 16.65 14.73 -1.66
N GLY A 83 16.36 14.63 -2.96
CA GLY A 83 17.34 14.73 -4.07
C GLY A 83 17.93 16.12 -4.30
N GLY A 84 17.46 17.12 -3.57
CA GLY A 84 17.90 18.51 -3.66
C GLY A 84 17.39 19.32 -2.45
N PRO A 85 17.29 20.65 -2.57
CA PRO A 85 16.60 21.47 -1.58
C PRO A 85 15.19 20.95 -1.31
N TRP A 86 14.66 21.23 -0.13
CA TRP A 86 13.27 20.85 0.17
C TRP A 86 12.32 21.46 -0.87
N PRO A 87 11.34 20.68 -1.37
CA PRO A 87 10.58 21.11 -2.53
C PRO A 87 9.84 22.43 -2.31
N GLY A 88 9.95 23.34 -3.28
CA GLY A 88 9.22 24.61 -3.31
C GLY A 88 7.75 24.43 -3.75
N PRO A 89 6.96 25.52 -3.80
CA PRO A 89 5.54 25.47 -4.19
C PRO A 89 5.31 25.03 -5.64
N GLU A 90 6.28 25.26 -6.54
CA GLU A 90 6.19 24.87 -7.96
C GLU A 90 6.31 23.36 -8.20
N GLN A 91 6.92 22.64 -7.27
CA GLN A 91 6.99 21.18 -7.31
C GLN A 91 5.77 20.62 -6.60
N LEU A 92 4.99 19.79 -7.26
CA LEU A 92 3.86 19.10 -6.66
C LEU A 92 4.37 17.92 -5.82
N PRO A 93 3.64 17.49 -4.77
CA PRO A 93 4.05 16.37 -3.90
C PRO A 93 3.86 15.01 -4.59
N VAL A 94 4.31 14.91 -5.84
CA VAL A 94 4.42 13.68 -6.62
C VAL A 94 5.90 13.31 -6.69
N VAL A 95 6.27 12.22 -6.02
CA VAL A 95 7.66 11.78 -5.89
C VAL A 95 7.98 10.73 -6.95
N TYR A 96 9.10 10.92 -7.65
CA TYR A 96 9.57 9.99 -8.67
C TYR A 96 11.07 10.12 -8.91
N HIS A 97 11.73 8.99 -9.16
CA HIS A 97 13.11 8.96 -9.66
C HIS A 97 13.17 8.25 -11.03
N PRO A 98 13.93 8.75 -12.03
CA PRO A 98 14.08 8.10 -13.33
C PRO A 98 14.56 6.63 -13.26
N SER A 99 15.29 6.30 -12.20
CA SER A 99 15.79 4.95 -11.90
C SER A 99 14.83 4.05 -11.11
N TYR A 100 13.55 4.42 -10.92
CA TYR A 100 12.55 3.51 -10.34
C TYR A 100 12.34 2.25 -11.18
N ASN A 101 12.53 2.38 -12.50
CA ASN A 101 12.35 1.24 -13.39
C ASN A 101 13.45 0.20 -13.18
N ILE A 102 13.05 -1.05 -12.89
CA ILE A 102 13.98 -2.17 -12.74
C ILE A 102 14.04 -2.93 -14.07
N SER A 103 15.05 -2.67 -14.89
CA SER A 103 15.25 -3.40 -16.15
C SER A 103 16.56 -4.17 -16.15
N PHE A 104 16.48 -5.42 -16.58
CA PHE A 104 17.60 -6.35 -16.57
C PHE A 104 17.70 -7.11 -17.90
N PHE A 105 18.09 -6.40 -18.96
CA PHE A 105 18.35 -6.98 -20.28
C PHE A 105 17.21 -7.87 -20.81
N GLY A 106 15.96 -7.63 -20.40
CA GLY A 106 14.78 -8.41 -20.80
C GLY A 106 14.41 -9.56 -19.85
N VAL A 107 15.22 -9.88 -18.83
CA VAL A 107 14.90 -10.91 -17.83
C VAL A 107 13.67 -10.52 -17.01
N GLU A 108 13.42 -9.23 -16.82
CA GLU A 108 12.21 -8.72 -16.19
C GLU A 108 10.93 -9.19 -16.90
N LYS A 109 11.00 -9.47 -18.22
CA LYS A 109 9.86 -9.97 -19.00
C LYS A 109 9.50 -11.43 -18.68
N LEU A 110 10.34 -12.14 -17.92
CA LEU A 110 10.05 -13.50 -17.44
C LEU A 110 9.18 -13.50 -16.17
N HIS A 111 8.95 -12.33 -15.57
CA HIS A 111 8.04 -12.16 -14.45
C HIS A 111 6.77 -11.41 -14.90
N PRO A 112 5.59 -11.69 -14.30
CA PRO A 112 4.40 -10.87 -14.53
C PRO A 112 4.54 -9.40 -14.09
N PHE A 113 5.54 -9.05 -13.27
CA PHE A 113 5.73 -7.69 -12.76
C PHE A 113 6.29 -6.74 -13.83
N ASP A 114 5.48 -5.74 -14.19
CA ASP A 114 5.92 -4.63 -15.03
C ASP A 114 6.77 -3.66 -14.21
N SER A 115 8.04 -4.03 -14.07
CA SER A 115 9.05 -3.26 -13.37
C SER A 115 9.36 -1.89 -13.98
N CYS A 116 8.77 -1.55 -15.12
CA CYS A 116 8.88 -0.26 -15.79
C CYS A 116 7.58 0.57 -15.70
N LYS A 117 6.56 0.13 -14.95
CA LYS A 117 5.25 0.81 -14.89
C LYS A 117 5.35 2.25 -14.41
N PHE A 118 6.26 2.56 -13.49
CA PHE A 118 6.40 3.87 -12.86
C PHE A 118 6.74 4.98 -13.87
N GLY A 119 7.72 4.72 -14.75
CA GLY A 119 8.05 5.64 -15.84
C GLY A 119 6.91 5.78 -16.87
N LYS A 120 6.15 4.71 -17.11
CA LYS A 120 4.96 4.76 -18.00
C LYS A 120 3.86 5.64 -17.40
N VAL A 121 3.60 5.54 -16.10
CA VAL A 121 2.67 6.40 -15.36
C VAL A 121 3.09 7.86 -15.49
N LEU A 122 4.34 8.20 -15.18
CA LEU A 122 4.83 9.58 -15.30
C LEU A 122 4.68 10.11 -16.74
N THR A 123 5.04 9.30 -17.73
CA THR A 123 4.91 9.66 -19.14
C THR A 123 3.45 9.93 -19.53
N ALA A 124 2.52 9.09 -19.07
CA ALA A 124 1.10 9.27 -19.31
C ALA A 124 0.56 10.54 -18.66
N LEU A 125 0.92 10.81 -17.39
CA LEU A 125 0.52 12.02 -16.67
C LEU A 125 1.03 13.30 -17.35
N LYS A 126 2.27 13.28 -17.85
CA LYS A 126 2.81 14.39 -18.65
C LYS A 126 2.06 14.58 -19.96
N LYS A 127 1.78 13.49 -20.68
CA LYS A 127 1.04 13.53 -21.95
C LYS A 127 -0.39 14.03 -21.77
N GLN A 128 -1.03 13.71 -20.64
CA GLN A 128 -2.38 14.16 -20.29
C GLN A 128 -2.41 15.60 -19.74
N GLY A 129 -1.25 16.26 -19.57
CA GLY A 129 -1.17 17.63 -19.04
C GLY A 129 -1.36 17.74 -17.52
N VAL A 130 -1.39 16.62 -16.79
CA VAL A 130 -1.54 16.60 -15.33
C VAL A 130 -0.27 17.11 -14.65
N LEU A 131 0.90 16.72 -15.17
CA LEU A 131 2.20 17.13 -14.67
C LEU A 131 3.03 17.78 -15.79
N ARG A 132 3.74 18.84 -15.47
CA ARG A 132 4.74 19.47 -16.35
C ARG A 132 6.15 18.97 -16.00
N GLU A 133 7.09 19.24 -16.91
CA GLU A 133 8.50 18.95 -16.66
C GLU A 133 8.99 19.69 -15.41
N GLY A 134 9.78 19.01 -14.57
CA GLY A 134 10.32 19.59 -13.33
C GLY A 134 9.35 19.73 -12.16
N GLN A 135 8.05 19.37 -12.30
CA GLN A 135 7.09 19.48 -11.20
C GLN A 135 7.16 18.32 -10.20
N THR A 136 7.78 17.19 -10.55
CA THR A 136 7.95 16.08 -9.61
C THR A 136 9.05 16.36 -8.60
N VAL A 137 8.97 15.72 -7.45
CA VAL A 137 10.02 15.74 -6.43
C VAL A 137 10.95 14.54 -6.61
N LEU A 138 12.26 14.81 -6.60
CA LEU A 138 13.29 13.79 -6.75
C LEU A 138 13.68 13.24 -5.37
N PRO A 139 13.58 11.93 -5.12
CA PRO A 139 14.08 11.31 -3.89
C PRO A 139 15.55 10.87 -4.04
N ARG A 140 16.19 10.58 -2.90
CA ARG A 140 17.46 9.85 -2.80
C ARG A 140 17.20 8.44 -2.31
N GLU A 141 18.21 7.57 -2.46
CA GLU A 141 18.14 6.22 -1.92
C GLU A 141 18.10 6.26 -0.39
N ALA A 142 17.34 5.37 0.23
CA ALA A 142 17.45 5.13 1.66
C ALA A 142 18.82 4.50 1.98
N SER A 143 19.58 5.16 2.86
CA SER A 143 20.88 4.64 3.32
C SER A 143 20.69 3.36 4.17
N LEU A 144 21.79 2.66 4.45
CA LEU A 144 21.74 1.53 5.38
C LEU A 144 21.30 1.96 6.78
N GLU A 145 21.64 3.18 7.24
CA GLU A 145 21.15 3.67 8.54
C GLU A 145 19.64 3.87 8.51
N VAL A 146 19.09 4.41 7.42
CA VAL A 146 17.64 4.56 7.26
C VAL A 146 16.97 3.19 7.27
N LEU A 147 17.47 2.23 6.48
CA LEU A 147 16.87 0.90 6.42
C LEU A 147 16.95 0.16 7.77
N ALA A 148 18.02 0.39 8.54
CA ALA A 148 18.23 -0.21 9.86
C ALA A 148 17.26 0.32 10.94
N ASP A 149 16.49 1.39 10.66
CA ASP A 149 15.41 1.81 11.55
C ASP A 149 14.29 0.76 11.64
N VAL A 150 14.16 -0.15 10.67
CA VAL A 150 13.16 -1.24 10.70
C VAL A 150 13.83 -2.60 10.50
N HIS A 151 14.71 -2.70 9.50
CA HIS A 151 15.28 -3.98 9.12
C HIS A 151 16.41 -4.45 10.03
N THR A 152 16.45 -5.75 10.29
CA THR A 152 17.51 -6.36 11.09
C THR A 152 18.85 -6.28 10.36
N GLN A 153 19.93 -6.09 11.12
CA GLN A 153 21.29 -6.05 10.58
C GLN A 153 21.64 -7.31 9.79
N ASP A 154 21.18 -8.45 10.27
CA ASP A 154 21.33 -9.76 9.61
C ASP A 154 20.62 -9.81 8.25
N TYR A 155 19.39 -9.31 8.14
CA TYR A 155 18.70 -9.22 6.85
C TYR A 155 19.38 -8.25 5.89
N LEU A 156 19.77 -7.06 6.37
CA LEU A 156 20.48 -6.06 5.57
C LEU A 156 21.82 -6.58 5.04
N HIS A 157 22.57 -7.30 5.88
CA HIS A 157 23.80 -7.98 5.46
C HIS A 157 23.50 -9.03 4.38
N ARG A 158 22.46 -9.85 4.57
CA ARG A 158 22.05 -10.88 3.60
C ARG A 158 21.64 -10.32 2.25
N ILE A 159 20.78 -9.30 2.20
CA ILE A 159 20.32 -8.73 0.93
C ILE A 159 21.43 -7.96 0.21
N HIS A 160 22.41 -7.44 0.95
CA HIS A 160 23.56 -6.77 0.35
C HIS A 160 24.57 -7.77 -0.24
N HIS A 161 24.94 -8.81 0.51
CA HIS A 161 26.06 -9.68 0.14
C HIS A 161 25.66 -10.99 -0.55
N HIS A 162 24.42 -11.45 -0.40
CA HIS A 162 24.01 -12.78 -0.87
C HIS A 162 22.92 -12.68 -1.95
N ASN A 163 23.26 -13.08 -3.18
CA ASN A 163 22.33 -13.13 -4.31
C ASN A 163 21.07 -13.96 -4.01
N PHE A 164 21.22 -15.01 -3.20
CA PHE A 164 20.11 -15.88 -2.84
C PHE A 164 18.97 -15.11 -2.17
N THR A 165 19.28 -14.13 -1.34
CA THR A 165 18.26 -13.26 -0.71
C THR A 165 17.49 -12.47 -1.76
N ILE A 166 18.17 -11.89 -2.74
CA ILE A 166 17.54 -11.13 -3.84
C ILE A 166 16.66 -12.05 -4.68
N VAL A 167 17.12 -13.27 -4.97
CA VAL A 167 16.36 -14.31 -5.67
C VAL A 167 15.10 -14.69 -4.91
N GLN A 168 15.18 -14.85 -3.59
CA GLN A 168 14.01 -15.14 -2.74
C GLN A 168 13.01 -13.99 -2.75
N VAL A 169 13.47 -12.76 -2.58
CA VAL A 169 12.61 -11.56 -2.57
C VAL A 169 11.88 -11.39 -3.90
N THR A 170 12.58 -11.55 -5.02
CA THR A 170 12.06 -11.31 -6.38
C THR A 170 11.42 -12.54 -7.02
N GLU A 171 11.55 -13.70 -6.38
CA GLU A 171 11.10 -15.00 -6.92
C GLU A 171 11.68 -15.35 -8.30
N LEU A 172 12.82 -14.74 -8.65
CA LEU A 172 13.48 -14.93 -9.94
C LEU A 172 14.78 -15.72 -9.80
N ALA A 173 14.67 -17.05 -9.92
CA ALA A 173 15.81 -17.97 -9.87
C ALA A 173 16.93 -17.61 -10.86
N ALA A 174 16.59 -17.06 -12.02
CA ALA A 174 17.56 -16.63 -13.04
C ALA A 174 18.57 -15.58 -12.53
N LEU A 175 18.21 -14.79 -11.50
CA LEU A 175 19.10 -13.79 -10.92
C LEU A 175 20.28 -14.41 -10.15
N SER A 176 20.20 -15.69 -9.76
CA SER A 176 21.28 -16.38 -9.04
C SER A 176 22.62 -16.41 -9.80
N LEU A 177 22.56 -16.39 -11.14
CA LEU A 177 23.72 -16.43 -12.03
C LEU A 177 24.35 -15.05 -12.27
N ILE A 178 23.70 -13.97 -11.81
CA ILE A 178 24.10 -12.61 -12.10
C ILE A 178 25.10 -12.11 -11.03
N PRO A 179 26.19 -11.43 -11.39
CA PRO A 179 27.12 -10.88 -10.41
C PRO A 179 26.41 -9.98 -9.38
N ASN A 180 26.69 -10.18 -8.09
CA ASN A 180 26.01 -9.47 -7.00
C ASN A 180 26.01 -7.95 -7.18
N LYS A 181 27.15 -7.35 -7.54
CA LYS A 181 27.27 -5.91 -7.79
C LYS A 181 26.24 -5.40 -8.81
N LEU A 182 25.95 -6.21 -9.83
CA LEU A 182 24.99 -5.86 -10.86
C LEU A 182 23.55 -5.97 -10.35
N LEU A 183 23.23 -6.97 -9.52
CA LEU A 183 21.93 -7.05 -8.83
C LEU A 183 21.73 -5.90 -7.83
N GLN A 184 22.77 -5.54 -7.08
CA GLN A 184 22.73 -4.38 -6.19
C GLN A 184 22.40 -3.11 -6.97
N TRP A 185 23.06 -2.90 -8.12
CA TRP A 185 22.83 -1.71 -8.94
C TRP A 185 21.47 -1.69 -9.66
N ARG A 186 21.02 -2.83 -10.20
CA ARG A 186 19.84 -2.87 -11.08
C ARG A 186 18.53 -3.24 -10.40
N VAL A 187 18.59 -3.86 -9.23
CA VAL A 187 17.40 -4.33 -8.49
C VAL A 187 17.32 -3.64 -7.13
N VAL A 188 18.34 -3.81 -6.29
CA VAL A 188 18.28 -3.33 -4.90
C VAL A 188 18.31 -1.81 -4.82
N TRP A 189 19.17 -1.15 -5.60
CA TRP A 189 19.31 0.30 -5.60
C TRP A 189 18.03 1.04 -6.04
N PRO A 190 17.35 0.67 -7.14
CA PRO A 190 16.01 1.17 -7.45
C PRO A 190 15.02 1.01 -6.29
N MET A 191 14.98 -0.16 -5.65
CA MET A 191 14.07 -0.38 -4.52
C MET A 191 14.41 0.50 -3.31
N LYS A 192 15.69 0.83 -3.06
CA LYS A 192 16.07 1.82 -2.04
C LYS A 192 15.61 3.24 -2.39
N LEU A 193 15.56 3.59 -3.68
CA LEU A 193 14.97 4.86 -4.14
C LEU A 193 13.46 4.89 -3.93
N HIS A 194 12.78 3.74 -4.02
CA HIS A 194 11.36 3.64 -3.69
C HIS A 194 11.14 3.90 -2.19
N VAL A 195 11.96 3.31 -1.31
CA VAL A 195 11.93 3.58 0.14
C VAL A 195 12.11 5.06 0.42
N GLY A 196 13.17 5.68 -0.12
CA GLY A 196 13.40 7.11 0.07
C GLY A 196 12.26 7.97 -0.48
N GLY A 197 11.63 7.54 -1.57
CA GLY A 197 10.44 8.17 -2.13
C GLY A 197 9.21 8.10 -1.24
N THR A 198 8.92 6.96 -0.63
CA THR A 198 7.78 6.77 0.28
C THR A 198 7.98 7.59 1.55
N ILE A 199 9.21 7.59 2.09
CA ILE A 199 9.57 8.46 3.22
C ILE A 199 9.33 9.93 2.84
N LEU A 200 9.91 10.40 1.73
CA LEU A 200 9.79 11.78 1.28
C LEU A 200 8.35 12.20 1.01
N ALA A 201 7.57 11.37 0.32
CA ALA A 201 6.15 11.61 0.06
C ALA A 201 5.36 11.73 1.36
N THR A 202 5.64 10.88 2.35
CA THR A 202 4.97 10.93 3.66
C THR A 202 5.23 12.25 4.37
N GLY A 203 6.47 12.75 4.34
CA GLY A 203 6.79 14.07 4.87
C GLY A 203 6.05 15.20 4.13
N LEU A 204 6.03 15.15 2.80
CA LEU A 204 5.30 16.13 1.98
C LEU A 204 3.80 16.12 2.24
N ALA A 205 3.19 14.96 2.46
CA ALA A 205 1.77 14.85 2.80
C ALA A 205 1.44 15.58 4.11
N LEU A 206 2.32 15.50 5.12
CA LEU A 206 2.12 16.24 6.37
C LEU A 206 2.21 17.75 6.20
N GLU A 207 3.05 18.25 5.30
CA GLU A 207 3.20 19.70 5.08
C GLU A 207 2.19 20.28 4.08
N ARG A 208 1.63 19.44 3.21
CA ARG A 208 0.84 19.88 2.05
C ARG A 208 -0.54 19.26 1.97
N GLY A 209 -0.87 18.36 2.88
CA GLY A 209 -2.14 17.66 2.93
C GLY A 209 -2.20 16.40 2.08
N TRP A 210 -1.32 16.24 1.09
CA TRP A 210 -1.32 15.07 0.25
C TRP A 210 0.05 14.81 -0.38
N ALA A 211 0.31 13.57 -0.76
CA ALA A 211 1.43 13.21 -1.62
C ALA A 211 1.18 11.87 -2.33
N ILE A 212 1.87 11.67 -3.45
CA ILE A 212 1.88 10.40 -4.19
C ILE A 212 3.33 10.02 -4.45
N ASN A 213 3.77 8.87 -3.97
CA ASN A 213 4.99 8.26 -4.46
C ASN A 213 4.63 7.39 -5.67
N LEU A 214 5.21 7.66 -6.84
CA LEU A 214 5.00 6.83 -8.04
C LEU A 214 5.73 5.48 -7.96
N GLY A 215 6.21 5.09 -6.78
CA GLY A 215 6.78 3.77 -6.48
C GLY A 215 6.29 3.30 -5.10
N GLY A 216 7.15 2.55 -4.41
CA GLY A 216 6.89 2.10 -3.04
C GLY A 216 5.68 1.18 -2.88
N GLY A 217 5.20 1.05 -1.64
CA GLY A 217 4.09 0.17 -1.30
C GLY A 217 4.52 -1.29 -1.17
N MET A 218 5.71 -1.52 -0.62
CA MET A 218 6.35 -2.84 -0.55
C MET A 218 5.86 -3.62 0.67
N HIS A 219 4.55 -3.88 0.69
CA HIS A 219 3.79 -4.38 1.84
C HIS A 219 4.12 -5.82 2.29
N HIS A 220 4.86 -6.60 1.50
CA HIS A 220 5.29 -7.96 1.86
C HIS A 220 6.63 -8.01 2.61
N ALA A 221 7.35 -6.88 2.69
CA ALA A 221 8.59 -6.81 3.44
C ALA A 221 8.30 -6.66 4.94
N SER A 222 9.06 -7.36 5.76
CA SER A 222 9.11 -7.19 7.22
C SER A 222 10.55 -6.94 7.65
N ALA A 223 10.75 -6.61 8.92
CA ALA A 223 12.04 -6.30 9.53
C ALA A 223 13.13 -7.33 9.19
N SER A 224 12.81 -8.62 9.16
CA SER A 224 13.81 -9.69 9.01
C SER A 224 13.74 -10.43 7.66
N HIS A 225 12.76 -10.10 6.80
CA HIS A 225 12.47 -10.86 5.59
C HIS A 225 11.83 -10.01 4.50
N GLY A 226 12.22 -10.23 3.25
CA GLY A 226 11.53 -9.70 2.09
C GLY A 226 11.07 -10.82 1.17
N MET A 227 9.94 -10.61 0.50
CA MET A 227 9.28 -11.56 -0.40
C MET A 227 8.34 -10.81 -1.34
N GLY A 228 7.80 -11.47 -2.37
CA GLY A 228 6.78 -10.87 -3.24
C GLY A 228 7.19 -9.53 -3.85
N TRP A 229 8.44 -9.40 -4.30
CA TRP A 229 9.02 -8.16 -4.86
C TRP A 229 9.21 -7.01 -3.87
N CYS A 230 9.05 -7.26 -2.57
CA CYS A 230 9.19 -6.28 -1.51
C CYS A 230 10.48 -6.58 -0.71
N PRO A 231 11.64 -5.97 -1.06
CA PRO A 231 12.86 -6.13 -0.28
C PRO A 231 12.86 -5.32 1.02
N PHE A 232 12.12 -4.22 1.10
CA PHE A 232 12.18 -3.30 2.22
C PHE A 232 10.78 -2.81 2.61
N ASP A 233 10.50 -2.69 3.90
CA ASP A 233 9.22 -2.20 4.42
C ASP A 233 9.27 -0.67 4.43
N ASP A 234 8.97 -0.08 3.27
CA ASP A 234 8.99 1.36 3.11
C ASP A 234 7.86 2.07 3.87
N LEU A 235 6.77 1.37 4.16
CA LEU A 235 5.59 1.90 4.85
C LEU A 235 5.91 2.12 6.34
N VAL A 236 6.42 1.10 7.04
CA VAL A 236 6.80 1.24 8.45
C VAL A 236 8.00 2.17 8.62
N LEU A 237 8.97 2.15 7.68
CA LEU A 237 10.09 3.10 7.66
C LEU A 237 9.59 4.55 7.56
N ALA A 238 8.65 4.83 6.67
CA ALA A 238 8.07 6.16 6.53
C ALA A 238 7.29 6.60 7.77
N ILE A 239 6.50 5.69 8.39
CA ILE A 239 5.79 5.95 9.64
C ILE A 239 6.76 6.32 10.77
N ARG A 240 7.84 5.56 10.94
CA ARG A 240 8.86 5.84 11.97
C ARG A 240 9.56 7.17 11.71
N ARG A 241 9.94 7.43 10.45
CA ARG A 241 10.61 8.68 10.09
C ARG A 241 9.74 9.89 10.38
N VAL A 242 8.47 9.85 9.95
CA VAL A 242 7.59 11.01 10.07
C VAL A 242 7.23 11.31 11.52
N ARG A 243 7.02 10.30 12.36
CA ARG A 243 6.81 10.49 13.82
C ARG A 243 8.02 11.11 14.49
N ARG A 244 9.23 10.62 14.19
CA ARG A 244 10.48 11.19 14.71
C ARG A 244 10.63 12.65 14.30
N ALA A 245 10.40 12.96 13.03
CA ALA A 245 10.58 14.31 12.50
C ALA A 245 9.49 15.30 12.97
N ALA A 246 8.25 14.85 13.14
CA ALA A 246 7.16 15.67 13.67
C ALA A 246 7.28 15.91 15.19
N GLY A 247 8.12 15.14 15.89
CA GLY A 247 8.32 15.26 17.34
C GLY A 247 7.08 14.92 18.18
N ARG A 248 6.08 14.25 17.58
CA ARG A 248 4.83 13.86 18.25
C ARG A 248 4.36 12.49 17.79
N ARG A 249 3.51 11.86 18.61
CA ARG A 249 2.75 10.67 18.19
C ARG A 249 1.81 11.06 17.05
N LEU A 250 1.67 10.15 16.09
CA LEU A 250 0.77 10.27 14.95
C LEU A 250 0.00 8.97 14.82
N VAL A 251 -1.33 9.05 14.88
CA VAL A 251 -2.19 7.93 14.52
C VAL A 251 -2.14 7.77 13.01
N VAL A 252 -1.71 6.60 12.54
CA VAL A 252 -1.65 6.28 11.11
C VAL A 252 -2.67 5.21 10.80
N LEU A 253 -3.51 5.45 9.80
CA LEU A 253 -4.33 4.41 9.20
C LEU A 253 -3.69 4.02 7.86
N LEU A 254 -3.18 2.79 7.79
CA LEU A 254 -2.81 2.15 6.53
C LEU A 254 -4.07 1.53 5.93
N ILE A 255 -4.42 1.96 4.72
CA ILE A 255 -5.45 1.36 3.88
C ILE A 255 -4.72 0.64 2.76
N ASP A 256 -4.67 -0.68 2.82
CA ASP A 256 -4.04 -1.51 1.79
C ASP A 256 -5.11 -2.15 0.90
N LEU A 257 -5.11 -1.76 -0.38
CA LEU A 257 -6.04 -2.27 -1.39
C LEU A 257 -5.30 -2.92 -2.58
N ASP A 258 -4.08 -3.39 -2.33
CA ASP A 258 -3.45 -4.42 -3.17
C ASP A 258 -4.22 -5.75 -3.05
N ALA A 259 -4.24 -6.56 -4.10
CA ALA A 259 -4.99 -7.81 -4.08
C ALA A 259 -4.38 -8.86 -3.12
N HIS A 260 -3.11 -8.72 -2.76
CA HIS A 260 -2.41 -9.60 -1.83
C HIS A 260 -2.46 -9.03 -0.41
N GLN A 261 -2.47 -9.91 0.60
CA GLN A 261 -2.37 -9.50 2.00
C GLN A 261 -1.04 -8.81 2.26
N GLY A 262 -1.06 -7.64 2.91
CA GLY A 262 0.11 -6.84 3.30
C GLY A 262 0.89 -7.41 4.49
N ASN A 263 1.17 -8.73 4.43
CA ASN A 263 1.66 -9.53 5.56
C ASN A 263 2.99 -9.05 6.16
N GLY A 264 3.81 -8.33 5.40
CA GLY A 264 5.07 -7.79 5.87
C GLY A 264 4.87 -6.71 6.93
N VAL A 265 4.05 -5.71 6.60
CA VAL A 265 3.68 -4.61 7.51
C VAL A 265 2.90 -5.13 8.72
N GLU A 266 2.01 -6.10 8.49
CA GLU A 266 1.27 -6.77 9.56
C GLU A 266 2.21 -7.48 10.56
N ARG A 267 3.20 -8.24 10.07
CA ARG A 267 4.21 -8.86 10.92
C ARG A 267 5.01 -7.83 11.70
N ASP A 268 5.40 -6.73 11.05
CA ASP A 268 6.13 -5.65 11.72
C ASP A 268 5.28 -4.96 12.78
N LYS A 269 3.97 -4.75 12.55
CA LYS A 269 3.05 -4.24 13.57
C LYS A 269 2.97 -5.16 14.80
N LEU A 270 3.02 -6.49 14.61
CA LEU A 270 2.97 -7.45 15.72
C LEU A 270 4.30 -7.58 16.47
N GLN A 271 5.43 -7.46 15.77
CA GLN A 271 6.75 -7.78 16.30
C GLN A 271 7.54 -6.56 16.76
N LEU A 272 7.22 -5.39 16.22
CA LEU A 272 7.88 -4.14 16.54
C LEU A 272 6.93 -3.20 17.30
N PRO A 273 7.44 -2.27 18.12
CA PRO A 273 6.62 -1.27 18.80
C PRO A 273 6.18 -0.16 17.83
N VAL A 274 5.35 -0.51 16.84
CA VAL A 274 4.72 0.45 15.91
C VAL A 274 3.34 0.82 16.47
N GLU A 275 3.34 1.50 17.61
CA GLU A 275 2.12 1.97 18.27
C GLU A 275 1.31 2.88 17.34
N ASP A 276 0.01 3.05 17.59
CA ASP A 276 -0.85 4.00 16.85
C ASP A 276 -0.87 3.76 15.32
N LEU A 277 -0.59 2.54 14.86
CA LEU A 277 -0.76 2.09 13.48
C LEU A 277 -1.99 1.19 13.40
N HIS A 278 -3.00 1.61 12.65
CA HIS A 278 -4.15 0.81 12.30
C HIS A 278 -4.09 0.36 10.84
N ILE A 279 -4.56 -0.85 10.56
CA ILE A 279 -4.50 -1.49 9.24
C ILE A 279 -5.92 -1.89 8.85
N LEU A 280 -6.36 -1.35 7.71
CA LEU A 280 -7.46 -1.87 6.92
C LEU A 280 -6.83 -2.53 5.70
N ASP A 281 -7.02 -3.83 5.54
CA ASP A 281 -6.47 -4.58 4.39
C ASP A 281 -7.61 -5.30 3.66
N ALA A 282 -7.72 -5.07 2.35
CA ALA A 282 -8.70 -5.69 1.46
C ALA A 282 -8.02 -6.52 0.37
N TYR A 283 -7.84 -7.80 0.66
CA TYR A 283 -7.09 -8.73 -0.17
C TYR A 283 -7.91 -9.96 -0.55
N ASN A 284 -7.49 -10.65 -1.61
CA ASN A 284 -8.06 -11.94 -1.98
C ASN A 284 -7.49 -13.04 -1.08
N ALA A 285 -8.30 -13.59 -0.18
CA ALA A 285 -7.84 -14.60 0.78
C ALA A 285 -7.45 -15.96 0.15
N ARG A 286 -7.66 -16.13 -1.16
CA ARG A 286 -7.35 -17.35 -1.92
C ARG A 286 -6.04 -17.27 -2.69
N ILE A 287 -5.27 -16.20 -2.56
CA ILE A 287 -3.96 -16.05 -3.20
C ILE A 287 -2.85 -15.85 -2.17
N PHE A 288 -1.61 -15.78 -2.65
CA PHE A 288 -0.43 -15.47 -1.86
C PHE A 288 -0.67 -14.27 -0.93
N PRO A 289 -0.17 -14.28 0.32
CA PRO A 289 0.79 -15.22 0.92
C PRO A 289 0.19 -16.32 1.81
N HIS A 290 -1.10 -16.28 2.13
CA HIS A 290 -1.77 -17.16 3.12
C HIS A 290 -1.15 -17.07 4.52
N ASP A 291 -0.85 -15.85 4.98
CA ASP A 291 -0.14 -15.62 6.23
C ASP A 291 -1.09 -15.42 7.41
N ASP A 292 -1.71 -16.52 7.86
CA ASP A 292 -2.68 -16.49 8.97
C ASP A 292 -2.07 -16.01 10.30
N GLU A 293 -0.75 -16.09 10.46
CA GLU A 293 -0.05 -15.58 11.66
C GLU A 293 0.03 -14.05 11.69
N ALA A 294 0.01 -13.40 10.52
CA ALA A 294 0.08 -11.95 10.39
C ALA A 294 -1.31 -11.29 10.52
N LYS A 295 -2.38 -12.00 10.14
CA LYS A 295 -3.78 -11.52 10.17
C LYS A 295 -4.24 -10.87 11.48
N PRO A 296 -3.82 -11.30 12.70
CA PRO A 296 -4.20 -10.62 13.94
C PRO A 296 -3.77 -9.15 14.02
N ALA A 297 -2.85 -8.69 13.15
CA ALA A 297 -2.44 -7.30 13.06
C ALA A 297 -3.49 -6.40 12.37
N ILE A 298 -4.39 -6.98 11.58
CA ILE A 298 -5.37 -6.25 10.76
C ILE A 298 -6.54 -5.83 11.64
N ASP A 299 -6.78 -4.53 11.77
CA ASP A 299 -7.91 -4.01 12.57
C ASP A 299 -9.24 -4.18 11.81
N ILE A 300 -9.21 -4.04 10.47
CA ILE A 300 -10.38 -4.18 9.60
C ILE A 300 -10.00 -5.03 8.37
N ALA A 301 -10.28 -6.34 8.44
CA ALA A 301 -9.95 -7.29 7.38
C ALA A 301 -11.10 -7.44 6.38
N LEU A 302 -10.79 -7.26 5.09
CA LEU A 302 -11.70 -7.47 3.97
C LEU A 302 -11.20 -8.63 3.12
N GLU A 303 -11.47 -9.86 3.55
CA GLU A 303 -11.16 -11.05 2.75
C GLU A 303 -12.11 -11.14 1.54
N LEU A 304 -11.62 -10.77 0.37
CA LEU A 304 -12.31 -10.83 -0.91
C LEU A 304 -12.19 -12.23 -1.51
N ARG A 305 -13.20 -12.63 -2.28
CA ARG A 305 -13.16 -13.88 -3.06
C ARG A 305 -12.59 -13.60 -4.46
N SER A 306 -12.01 -14.62 -5.08
CA SER A 306 -11.66 -14.54 -6.50
C SER A 306 -12.87 -14.20 -7.36
N GLY A 307 -12.65 -13.34 -8.35
CA GLY A 307 -13.68 -12.80 -9.24
C GLY A 307 -14.69 -11.88 -8.54
N ALA A 308 -14.32 -11.26 -7.41
CA ALA A 308 -15.06 -10.10 -6.92
C ALA A 308 -14.83 -8.93 -7.89
N GLY A 309 -15.91 -8.38 -8.42
CA GLY A 309 -15.90 -7.22 -9.31
C GLY A 309 -16.27 -5.94 -8.58
N ASP A 310 -16.51 -4.87 -9.35
CA ASP A 310 -16.70 -3.51 -8.86
C ASP A 310 -17.72 -3.39 -7.71
N ASP A 311 -18.96 -3.87 -7.90
CA ASP A 311 -20.02 -3.74 -6.90
C ASP A 311 -19.66 -4.37 -5.55
N GLU A 312 -19.04 -5.55 -5.57
CA GLU A 312 -18.64 -6.25 -4.36
C GLU A 312 -17.48 -5.54 -3.68
N VAL A 313 -16.43 -5.20 -4.43
CA VAL A 313 -15.23 -4.58 -3.85
C VAL A 313 -15.55 -3.18 -3.33
N LEU A 314 -16.20 -2.34 -4.13
CA LEU A 314 -16.55 -0.96 -3.76
C LEU A 314 -17.60 -0.93 -2.63
N GLY A 315 -18.60 -1.82 -2.67
CA GLY A 315 -19.59 -1.94 -1.62
C GLY A 315 -18.98 -2.33 -0.27
N ARG A 316 -18.08 -3.31 -0.28
CA ARG A 316 -17.37 -3.74 0.94
C ARG A 316 -16.39 -2.69 1.44
N LEU A 317 -15.63 -2.05 0.56
CA LEU A 317 -14.72 -0.96 0.93
C LEU A 317 -15.49 0.19 1.60
N ARG A 318 -16.63 0.59 1.03
CA ARG A 318 -17.48 1.64 1.62
C ARG A 318 -17.92 1.28 3.04
N ALA A 319 -18.34 0.03 3.27
CA ALA A 319 -18.69 -0.45 4.61
C ALA A 319 -17.47 -0.45 5.55
N ALA A 320 -16.30 -0.88 5.07
CA ALA A 320 -15.07 -0.91 5.84
C ALA A 320 -14.61 0.48 6.29
N LEU A 321 -14.66 1.46 5.38
CA LEU A 321 -14.35 2.86 5.67
C LEU A 321 -15.33 3.47 6.69
N ALA A 322 -16.60 3.06 6.66
CA ALA A 322 -17.58 3.45 7.68
C ALA A 322 -17.25 2.84 9.04
N VAL A 323 -16.86 1.55 9.09
CA VAL A 323 -16.37 0.91 10.32
C VAL A 323 -15.13 1.62 10.85
N ALA A 324 -14.14 1.90 9.99
CA ALA A 324 -12.93 2.61 10.36
C ALA A 324 -13.24 3.96 11.04
N ALA A 325 -14.15 4.74 10.46
CA ALA A 325 -14.57 6.02 11.03
C ALA A 325 -15.31 5.89 12.37
N ALA A 326 -16.00 4.77 12.60
CA ALA A 326 -16.79 4.55 13.81
C ALA A 326 -15.99 3.92 14.96
N THR A 327 -15.00 3.09 14.67
CA THR A 327 -14.36 2.22 15.67
C THR A 327 -12.89 2.54 15.93
N LEU A 328 -12.18 3.17 14.98
CA LEU A 328 -10.77 3.49 15.13
C LEU A 328 -10.58 4.94 15.63
N PRO A 329 -9.45 5.24 16.30
CA PRO A 329 -9.04 6.62 16.53
C PRO A 329 -8.93 7.36 15.19
N ARG A 330 -9.34 8.64 15.16
CA ARG A 330 -9.21 9.47 13.97
C ARG A 330 -7.73 9.56 13.56
N PRO A 331 -7.36 9.19 12.33
CA PRO A 331 -5.96 9.22 11.93
C PRO A 331 -5.45 10.65 11.79
N ASP A 332 -4.19 10.86 12.17
CA ASP A 332 -3.39 12.02 11.79
C ASP A 332 -2.88 11.89 10.34
N LEU A 333 -2.74 10.67 9.83
CA LEU A 333 -2.26 10.41 8.48
C LEU A 333 -2.95 9.16 7.92
N VAL A 334 -3.45 9.26 6.69
CA VAL A 334 -3.86 8.11 5.89
C VAL A 334 -2.71 7.72 4.97
N MET A 335 -2.24 6.49 5.09
CA MET A 335 -1.29 5.88 4.16
C MET A 335 -2.09 4.93 3.27
N TYR A 336 -2.18 5.23 1.97
CA TYR A 336 -2.98 4.49 1.02
C TYR A 336 -2.09 3.69 0.07
N ASN A 337 -2.12 2.36 0.19
CA ASN A 337 -1.41 1.46 -0.70
C ASN A 337 -2.34 1.02 -1.84
N ALA A 338 -2.16 1.60 -3.02
CA ALA A 338 -3.12 1.57 -4.12
C ALA A 338 -2.73 0.56 -5.22
N GLY A 339 -2.61 -0.72 -4.86
CA GLY A 339 -2.32 -1.79 -5.82
C GLY A 339 -3.35 -1.87 -6.94
N THR A 340 -2.90 -2.22 -8.15
CA THR A 340 -3.78 -2.36 -9.34
C THR A 340 -3.87 -3.78 -9.85
N ASP A 341 -3.36 -4.74 -9.10
CA ASP A 341 -3.53 -6.17 -9.35
C ASP A 341 -4.92 -6.71 -9.02
N VAL A 342 -5.80 -5.86 -8.50
CA VAL A 342 -7.25 -6.12 -8.41
C VAL A 342 -7.96 -6.11 -9.78
N LEU A 343 -7.28 -5.62 -10.84
CA LEU A 343 -7.86 -5.48 -12.17
C LEU A 343 -8.23 -6.84 -12.77
N ALA A 344 -9.37 -6.88 -13.46
CA ALA A 344 -9.78 -8.01 -14.28
C ALA A 344 -8.67 -8.41 -15.27
N GLY A 345 -8.34 -9.70 -15.28
CA GLY A 345 -7.27 -10.25 -16.10
C GLY A 345 -5.86 -10.07 -15.53
N ASP A 346 -5.71 -9.54 -14.32
CA ASP A 346 -4.44 -9.61 -13.61
C ASP A 346 -4.05 -11.07 -13.32
N PRO A 347 -2.82 -11.51 -13.66
CA PRO A 347 -2.41 -12.89 -13.51
C PRO A 347 -2.26 -13.35 -12.05
N LEU A 348 -2.12 -12.43 -11.09
CA LEU A 348 -1.80 -12.74 -9.70
C LEU A 348 -2.97 -12.43 -8.75
N GLY A 349 -3.61 -11.26 -8.89
CA GLY A 349 -4.63 -10.81 -7.92
C GLY A 349 -5.99 -11.54 -7.98
N ARG A 350 -6.34 -12.10 -9.14
CA ARG A 350 -7.58 -12.89 -9.35
C ARG A 350 -8.88 -12.21 -8.90
N LEU A 351 -8.94 -10.89 -8.94
CA LEU A 351 -10.17 -10.10 -8.83
C LEU A 351 -10.61 -9.65 -10.22
N ASP A 352 -11.87 -9.19 -10.34
CA ASP A 352 -12.48 -8.81 -11.61
C ASP A 352 -12.89 -7.33 -11.63
N MET A 353 -12.12 -6.45 -10.96
CA MET A 353 -12.41 -5.02 -11.01
C MET A 353 -12.15 -4.43 -12.39
N SER A 354 -13.02 -3.53 -12.83
CA SER A 354 -12.80 -2.75 -14.05
C SER A 354 -11.80 -1.61 -13.80
N ALA A 355 -11.28 -1.03 -14.88
CA ALA A 355 -10.46 0.19 -14.80
C ALA A 355 -11.23 1.35 -14.13
N ALA A 356 -12.51 1.51 -14.46
CA ALA A 356 -13.37 2.52 -13.85
C ALA A 356 -13.59 2.25 -12.35
N GLY A 357 -13.78 0.99 -11.96
CA GLY A 357 -13.89 0.59 -10.56
C GLY A 357 -12.63 0.89 -9.75
N VAL A 358 -11.44 0.71 -10.34
CA VAL A 358 -10.17 1.10 -9.71
C VAL A 358 -10.07 2.62 -9.52
N VAL A 359 -10.47 3.41 -10.52
CA VAL A 359 -10.50 4.88 -10.41
C VAL A 359 -11.49 5.33 -9.32
N GLU A 360 -12.68 4.73 -9.27
CA GLU A 360 -13.70 5.01 -8.25
C GLU A 360 -13.22 4.61 -6.84
N ARG A 361 -12.55 3.46 -6.72
CA ARG A 361 -11.95 2.99 -5.45
C ARG A 361 -10.95 4.00 -4.90
N ASP A 362 -10.04 4.47 -5.73
CA ASP A 362 -9.01 5.44 -5.32
C ASP A 362 -9.66 6.79 -4.94
N GLU A 363 -10.65 7.25 -5.72
CA GLU A 363 -11.46 8.45 -5.39
C GLU A 363 -12.18 8.29 -4.04
N MET A 364 -12.76 7.11 -3.77
CA MET A 364 -13.47 6.82 -2.53
C MET A 364 -12.57 6.95 -1.30
N VAL A 365 -11.34 6.43 -1.38
CA VAL A 365 -10.36 6.54 -0.28
C VAL A 365 -9.95 7.98 -0.06
N TRP A 366 -9.65 8.74 -1.12
CA TRP A 366 -9.26 10.15 -1.02
C TRP A 366 -10.42 11.03 -0.51
N ALA A 367 -11.65 10.79 -0.98
CA ALA A 367 -12.84 11.47 -0.50
C ALA A 367 -13.08 11.18 0.98
N TRP A 368 -12.92 9.92 1.42
CA TRP A 368 -13.05 9.55 2.83
C TRP A 368 -11.96 10.21 3.69
N ALA A 369 -10.69 10.19 3.23
CA ALA A 369 -9.58 10.82 3.92
C ALA A 369 -9.81 12.33 4.12
N ARG A 370 -10.29 13.02 3.08
CA ARG A 370 -10.59 14.47 3.12
C ARG A 370 -11.81 14.79 3.98
N ASN A 371 -12.93 14.13 3.70
CA ASN A 371 -14.23 14.58 4.19
C ASN A 371 -14.60 13.97 5.56
N VAL A 372 -14.17 12.73 5.81
CA VAL A 372 -14.54 11.96 7.01
C VAL A 372 -13.37 11.94 8.00
N ALA A 373 -12.23 11.40 7.59
CA ALA A 373 -11.06 11.32 8.47
C ALA A 373 -10.43 12.70 8.72
N ARG A 374 -10.61 13.65 7.78
CA ARG A 374 -10.02 14.98 7.79
C ARG A 374 -8.52 14.92 8.12
N ALA A 375 -7.82 14.11 7.34
CA ALA A 375 -6.41 13.79 7.51
C ALA A 375 -5.67 13.88 6.18
N PRO A 376 -4.37 14.25 6.18
CA PRO A 376 -3.54 14.18 5.00
C PRO A 376 -3.42 12.75 4.48
N VAL A 377 -3.17 12.60 3.18
CA VAL A 377 -3.03 11.30 2.52
C VAL A 377 -1.69 11.15 1.81
N VAL A 378 -1.00 10.02 2.02
CA VAL A 378 0.13 9.61 1.18
C VAL A 378 -0.24 8.34 0.43
N MET A 379 -0.10 8.35 -0.90
CA MET A 379 -0.44 7.22 -1.77
C MET A 379 0.83 6.56 -2.35
N THR A 380 0.89 5.24 -2.32
CA THR A 380 1.89 4.39 -3.00
C THR A 380 1.21 3.48 -4.02
N LEU A 381 1.93 2.99 -5.03
CA LEU A 381 1.32 2.27 -6.16
C LEU A 381 1.35 0.73 -6.07
N SER A 382 2.16 0.16 -5.18
CA SER A 382 2.25 -1.29 -4.88
C SER A 382 2.27 -2.21 -6.12
N GLY A 383 1.50 -3.31 -6.12
CA GLY A 383 1.34 -4.29 -7.19
C GLY A 383 0.53 -3.83 -8.40
N GLY A 384 0.32 -4.75 -9.33
CA GLY A 384 -0.31 -4.51 -10.64
C GLY A 384 0.55 -5.03 -11.78
N TYR A 385 0.01 -6.01 -12.49
CA TYR A 385 0.77 -6.88 -13.41
C TYR A 385 0.15 -6.91 -14.83
N THR A 386 -1.00 -6.25 -15.02
CA THR A 386 -1.61 -6.08 -16.33
C THR A 386 -0.89 -5.04 -17.19
N LYS A 387 -0.95 -5.19 -18.52
CA LYS A 387 -0.43 -4.17 -19.46
C LYS A 387 -1.13 -2.81 -19.34
N GLN A 388 -2.34 -2.80 -18.80
CA GLN A 388 -3.17 -1.61 -18.62
C GLN A 388 -2.94 -0.92 -17.26
N SER A 389 -2.29 -1.58 -16.29
CA SER A 389 -2.03 -1.04 -14.94
C SER A 389 -1.48 0.39 -14.97
N ALA A 390 -0.42 0.66 -15.72
CA ALA A 390 0.16 2.01 -15.80
C ALA A 390 -0.80 3.07 -16.34
N ASN A 391 -1.68 2.73 -17.28
CA ASN A 391 -2.68 3.66 -17.81
C ASN A 391 -3.79 3.91 -16.80
N VAL A 392 -4.28 2.85 -16.12
CA VAL A 392 -5.32 2.96 -15.09
C VAL A 392 -4.82 3.79 -13.91
N ILE A 393 -3.56 3.61 -13.48
CA ILE A 393 -2.95 4.45 -12.45
C ILE A 393 -2.90 5.92 -12.89
N ALA A 394 -2.48 6.20 -14.14
CA ALA A 394 -2.45 7.57 -14.64
C ALA A 394 -3.86 8.19 -14.72
N GLU A 395 -4.86 7.42 -15.14
CA GLU A 395 -6.27 7.83 -15.15
C GLU A 395 -6.81 8.11 -13.74
N SER A 396 -6.47 7.26 -12.77
CA SER A 396 -6.81 7.45 -11.35
C SER A 396 -6.20 8.75 -10.82
N ILE A 397 -4.89 8.95 -10.99
CA ILE A 397 -4.21 10.17 -10.54
C ILE A 397 -4.78 11.41 -11.24
N ARG A 398 -5.06 11.35 -12.54
CA ARG A 398 -5.74 12.46 -13.25
C ARG A 398 -7.11 12.76 -12.63
N ASN A 399 -7.92 11.75 -12.36
CA ASN A 399 -9.21 11.91 -11.70
C ASN A 399 -9.04 12.56 -10.31
N LEU A 400 -8.06 12.16 -9.52
CA LEU A 400 -7.77 12.77 -8.22
C LEU A 400 -7.39 14.26 -8.37
N PHE A 401 -6.56 14.60 -9.36
CA PHE A 401 -6.21 15.99 -9.66
C PHE A 401 -7.43 16.84 -9.99
N GLU A 402 -8.35 16.31 -10.81
CA GLU A 402 -9.58 17.00 -11.23
C GLU A 402 -10.59 17.13 -10.08
N LYS A 403 -10.86 16.04 -9.35
CA LYS A 403 -11.86 15.98 -8.28
C LYS A 403 -11.48 16.77 -7.02
N PHE A 404 -10.19 16.86 -6.74
CA PHE A 404 -9.68 17.47 -5.51
C PHE A 404 -8.87 18.75 -5.74
N ASP A 405 -8.83 19.28 -6.97
CA ASP A 405 -8.07 20.47 -7.40
C ASP A 405 -6.63 20.46 -6.87
N LEU A 406 -5.94 19.33 -7.04
CA LEU A 406 -4.60 19.12 -6.47
C LEU A 406 -3.54 20.04 -7.10
N ALA A 407 -3.82 20.59 -8.28
CA ALA A 407 -2.98 21.57 -8.94
C ALA A 407 -3.22 23.02 -8.43
N GLY A 408 -4.24 23.26 -7.60
CA GLY A 408 -4.59 24.58 -7.08
C GLY A 408 -5.03 25.56 -8.16
N THR A 409 -5.70 25.06 -9.21
CA THR A 409 -6.10 25.85 -10.38
C THR A 409 -7.47 26.50 -10.24
N GLY A 410 -8.24 26.15 -9.19
CA GLY A 410 -9.59 26.68 -8.96
C GLY A 410 -10.63 26.23 -9.98
N THR A 411 -10.34 25.20 -10.79
CA THR A 411 -11.21 24.76 -11.90
C THR A 411 -12.12 23.58 -11.56
N GLY A 412 -12.28 23.23 -10.28
CA GLY A 412 -13.11 22.11 -9.83
C GLY A 412 -14.49 22.14 -10.50
N THR A 413 -14.68 21.29 -11.50
CA THR A 413 -15.96 21.18 -12.22
C THR A 413 -16.94 20.50 -11.29
N GLY A 414 -17.73 21.30 -10.58
CA GLY A 414 -19.00 20.86 -10.05
C GLY A 414 -19.84 20.38 -11.21
N THR A 415 -19.94 19.07 -11.40
CA THR A 415 -20.94 18.48 -12.29
C THR A 415 -22.29 18.62 -11.61
N GLY A 416 -22.84 19.84 -11.68
CA GLY A 416 -24.26 20.08 -11.49
C GLY A 416 -24.98 19.49 -12.69
N ALA A 417 -25.65 18.36 -12.47
CA ALA A 417 -26.66 17.89 -13.40
C ALA A 417 -27.83 18.89 -13.35
N GLN A 418 -27.93 19.76 -14.35
CA GLN A 418 -29.16 20.46 -14.72
C GLN A 418 -29.25 20.58 -16.24
N ALA A 419 -30.07 19.71 -16.84
CA ALA A 419 -31.09 20.03 -17.83
C ALA A 419 -32.01 18.81 -17.98
#